data_AF-A0A4R3AH93-F1
#
_entry.id   AF-A0A4R3AH93-F1
#
_cell.length_a   1.000
_cell.length_b   1.000
_cell.length_c   1.000
_cell.angle_alpha   90.00
_cell.angle_beta   90.00
_cell.angle_gamma   90.00
#
_symmetry.space_group_name_H-M   'P 1'
#
loop_
_entity.id
_entity.type
_entity.pdbx_description
1 polymer ?
#
loop_
_entity_poly.entity_id
_entity_poly.type
_entity_poly.pdbx_seq_one_letter_code
_entity_poly.pdbx_strand_id
1 'polypeptide(L)' 'MSRSVRKTKIFGITNAKTEKQDKRRWNRTFRKVCRKLIRLEKEAPVKIHSITNVWDGAKDGKRYFKNAPIKDMRK' A
#
# COMPACT_ATOMS: atom_id res chain seq x y z
N MET A 1 -14.23 9.09 36.32
CA MET A 1 -14.54 8.49 35.00
C MET A 1 -13.38 8.71 34.05
N SER A 2 -12.68 7.65 33.62
CA SER A 2 -11.63 7.79 32.60
C SER A 2 -12.30 7.96 31.23
N ARG A 3 -11.91 9.00 30.48
CA ARG A 3 -12.41 9.19 29.12
C ARG A 3 -11.68 8.18 28.23
N SER A 4 -12.42 7.32 27.54
CA SER A 4 -11.83 6.37 26.59
C SER A 4 -11.12 7.12 25.46
N VAL A 5 -9.87 6.73 25.17
CA VAL A 5 -9.01 7.33 24.14
C VAL A 5 -8.72 6.29 23.05
N ARG A 6 -8.83 6.69 21.78
CA ARG A 6 -8.49 5.89 20.59
C ARG A 6 -6.96 5.75 20.44
N LYS A 7 -6.49 4.71 19.76
CA LYS A 7 -5.06 4.58 19.40
C LYS A 7 -4.61 5.69 18.44
N THR A 8 -3.36 6.12 18.57
CA THR A 8 -2.75 7.14 17.70
C THR A 8 -2.82 6.73 16.25
N LYS A 9 -3.44 7.58 15.43
CA LYS A 9 -3.59 7.34 14.00
C LYS A 9 -2.22 7.32 13.32
N ILE A 10 -2.10 6.45 12.33
CA ILE A 10 -0.92 6.33 11.46
C ILE A 10 -1.33 6.82 10.07
N PHE A 11 -0.49 7.65 9.47
CA PHE A 11 -0.66 8.19 8.13
C PHE A 11 0.51 7.80 7.23
N GLY A 12 0.28 7.74 5.91
CA GLY A 12 1.37 7.57 4.94
C GLY A 12 2.16 8.88 4.76
N ILE A 13 3.46 8.78 4.46
CA ILE A 13 4.28 9.96 4.11
C ILE A 13 4.17 10.15 2.60
N THR A 14 3.08 10.79 2.15
CA THR A 14 2.75 10.81 0.72
C THR A 14 1.84 11.96 0.34
N ASN A 15 2.06 12.49 -0.87
CA ASN A 15 1.16 13.44 -1.53
C ASN A 15 0.09 12.73 -2.37
N ALA A 16 0.20 11.41 -2.56
CA ALA A 16 -0.76 10.66 -3.34
C ALA A 16 -2.09 10.54 -2.58
N LYS A 17 -3.20 10.91 -3.23
CA LYS A 17 -4.54 10.79 -2.62
C LYS A 17 -4.93 9.33 -2.38
N THR A 18 -4.58 8.43 -3.29
CA THR A 18 -4.97 7.02 -3.26
C THR A 18 -3.87 6.10 -3.80
N GLU A 19 -3.83 4.84 -3.35
CA GLU A 19 -2.94 3.78 -3.90
C GLU A 19 -3.55 3.09 -5.13
N LYS A 20 -4.73 3.54 -5.58
CA LYS A 20 -5.52 2.82 -6.58
C LYS A 20 -4.80 2.74 -7.92
N GLN A 21 -4.03 3.78 -8.27
CA GLN A 21 -3.26 3.83 -9.50
C GLN A 21 -2.08 2.86 -9.47
N ASP A 22 -1.31 2.83 -8.37
CA ASP A 22 -0.18 1.91 -8.20
C ASP A 22 -0.64 0.45 -8.25
N LYS A 23 -1.69 0.11 -7.49
CA LYS A 23 -2.30 -1.22 -7.51
C LYS A 23 -2.78 -1.62 -8.91
N ARG A 24 -3.34 -0.67 -9.67
CA ARG A 24 -3.74 -0.92 -11.06
C ARG A 24 -2.53 -1.18 -11.96
N ARG A 25 -1.47 -0.36 -11.86
CA ARG A 25 -0.22 -0.51 -12.62
C ARG A 25 0.42 -1.86 -12.34
N TRP A 26 0.62 -2.22 -11.07
CA TRP A 26 1.23 -3.49 -10.67
C TRP A 26 0.45 -4.70 -11.19
N ASN A 27 -0.87 -4.72 -11.02
CA ASN A 27 -1.71 -5.82 -11.52
C ASN A 27 -1.71 -5.90 -13.05
N ARG A 28 -1.63 -4.76 -13.76
CA ARG A 28 -1.53 -4.76 -15.24
C ARG A 28 -0.20 -5.36 -15.69
N THR A 29 0.90 -4.96 -15.06
CA THR A 29 2.24 -5.50 -15.35
C THR A 29 2.31 -6.98 -15.05
N PHE A 30 1.80 -7.41 -13.90
CA PHE A 30 1.75 -8.82 -13.50
C PHE A 30 1.03 -9.68 -14.54
N ARG A 31 -0.20 -9.30 -14.92
CA ARG A 31 -0.96 -10.02 -15.96
C ARG A 31 -0.27 -10.03 -17.32
N LYS A 32 0.47 -8.97 -17.67
CA LYS A 32 1.23 -8.92 -18.93
C LYS A 32 2.36 -9.96 -18.90
N VAL A 33 3.10 -10.06 -17.79
CA VAL A 33 4.20 -11.02 -17.64
C VAL A 33 3.68 -12.45 -17.58
N CYS A 34 2.64 -12.73 -16.79
CA CYS A 34 2.06 -14.08 -16.72
C CYS A 34 1.58 -14.57 -18.08
N ARG A 35 0.87 -13.73 -18.85
CA ARG A 35 0.44 -14.11 -20.23
C ARG A 35 1.62 -14.42 -21.15
N LYS A 36 2.72 -13.67 -21.03
CA LYS A 36 3.94 -13.92 -21.81
C LYS A 36 4.58 -15.25 -21.42
N LEU A 37 4.69 -15.56 -20.12
CA LEU A 37 5.31 -16.78 -19.63
C LEU A 37 4.49 -18.03 -19.95
N ILE A 38 3.17 -17.97 -19.79
CA ILE A 38 2.25 -19.05 -20.17
C ILE A 38 2.38 -19.37 -21.66
N ARG A 39 2.46 -18.34 -22.53
CA ARG A 39 2.65 -18.53 -23.98
C ARG A 39 4.01 -19.15 -24.33
N LEU A 40 5.00 -18.99 -23.47
CA LEU A 40 6.33 -19.60 -23.61
C LEU A 40 6.43 -20.96 -22.91
N GLU A 41 5.31 -21.52 -22.43
CA GLU A 41 5.24 -22.76 -21.66
C GLU A 41 6.13 -22.75 -20.40
N LYS A 42 6.35 -21.55 -19.84
CA LYS A 42 7.09 -21.35 -18.59
C LYS A 42 6.14 -21.13 -17.42
N GLU A 43 6.61 -21.45 -16.23
CA GLU A 43 5.84 -21.23 -15.01
C GLU A 43 5.53 -19.75 -14.79
N ALA A 44 4.27 -19.48 -14.41
CA ALA A 44 3.82 -18.14 -14.09
C ALA A 44 4.21 -17.77 -12.65
N PRO A 45 4.70 -16.54 -12.40
CA PRO A 45 5.03 -16.09 -11.07
C PRO A 45 3.79 -16.03 -10.18
N VAL A 46 3.93 -16.57 -8.97
CA VAL A 46 2.82 -16.65 -7.99
C VAL A 46 2.59 -15.32 -7.27
N LYS A 47 3.67 -14.56 -7.04
CA LYS A 47 3.63 -13.34 -6.23
C LYS A 47 3.90 -12.10 -7.06
N ILE A 48 3.09 -11.05 -6.90
CA ILE A 48 3.22 -9.79 -7.66
C ILE A 48 4.59 -9.12 -7.45
N HIS A 49 5.14 -9.19 -6.23
CA HIS A 49 6.44 -8.62 -5.89
C HIS A 49 7.64 -9.31 -6.59
N SER A 50 7.43 -10.44 -7.26
CA SER A 50 8.48 -11.05 -8.10
C SER A 50 8.75 -10.25 -9.38
N ILE A 51 7.79 -9.40 -9.79
CA ILE A 51 7.84 -8.61 -11.02
C ILE A 51 7.86 -7.11 -10.71
N THR A 52 7.23 -6.70 -9.61
CA THR A 52 7.11 -5.28 -9.25
C THR A 52 7.87 -4.99 -7.97
N ASN A 53 8.55 -3.86 -7.93
CA ASN A 53 9.20 -3.39 -6.71
C ASN A 53 8.14 -2.94 -5.68
N VAL A 54 8.24 -3.46 -4.46
CA VAL A 54 7.32 -3.15 -3.34
C VAL A 54 7.48 -1.70 -2.88
N TRP A 55 8.66 -1.11 -3.09
CA TRP A 55 9.01 0.26 -2.68
C TRP A 55 8.68 1.32 -3.74
N ASP A 56 8.20 0.95 -4.93
CA ASP A 56 7.83 1.89 -6.01
C ASP A 56 6.43 2.51 -5.81
N GLY A 57 5.81 2.31 -4.64
CA GLY A 57 4.47 2.82 -4.34
C GLY A 57 4.51 4.29 -3.92
N ALA A 58 3.61 5.10 -4.47
CA ALA A 58 3.58 6.52 -4.15
C ALA A 58 3.19 6.80 -2.68
N LYS A 59 2.49 5.87 -2.02
CA LYS A 59 2.10 5.91 -0.61
C LYS A 59 3.07 5.21 0.34
N ASP A 60 4.34 5.11 -0.02
CA ASP A 60 5.31 4.48 0.87
C ASP A 60 5.59 5.32 2.13
N GLY A 61 6.05 4.64 3.19
CA GLY A 61 6.35 5.24 4.48
C GLY A 61 5.12 5.43 5.38
N LYS A 62 5.34 5.39 6.70
CA LYS A 62 4.30 5.58 7.71
C LYS A 62 4.80 6.54 8.80
N ARG A 63 3.93 7.44 9.23
CA ARG A 63 4.18 8.37 10.33
C ARG A 63 3.00 8.38 11.29
N TYR A 64 3.28 8.29 12.58
CA TYR A 64 2.28 8.56 13.60
C TYR A 64 1.86 10.02 13.56
N PHE A 65 0.62 10.31 13.92
CA PHE A 65 0.21 11.68 14.20
C PHE A 65 0.84 12.14 15.53
N LYS A 66 2.12 12.49 15.48
CA LYS A 66 2.88 12.96 16.64
C LYS A 66 2.18 14.20 17.20
N ASN A 67 1.97 14.23 18.51
CA ASN A 67 1.28 15.31 19.23
C ASN A 67 -0.20 15.51 18.82
N ALA A 68 -0.90 14.43 18.46
CA ALA A 68 -2.34 14.49 18.21
C ALA A 68 -3.08 15.12 19.41
N PRO A 69 -3.95 16.13 19.19
CA PRO A 69 -4.66 16.76 20.30
C PRO A 69 -5.68 15.78 20.87
N ILE A 70 -5.89 15.83 22.19
CA ILE A 70 -6.76 14.89 22.91
C ILE A 70 -8.18 14.85 22.33
N LYS A 71 -8.68 15.98 21.79
CA LYS A 71 -10.00 16.08 21.14
C LYS A 71 -10.15 15.10 19.96
N ASP A 72 -9.12 14.93 19.13
CA ASP A 72 -9.14 14.09 17.93
C ASP A 72 -8.99 12.60 18.26
N MET A 73 -8.57 12.33 19.50
CA MET A 73 -8.27 11.03 20.06
C MET A 73 -9.39 10.49 20.96
N ARG A 74 -10.47 11.25 21.20
CA ARG A 74 -11.62 10.77 21.98
C ARG A 74 -12.41 9.71 21.19
N LYS A 75 -12.92 8.72 21.91
CA LYS A 75 -13.74 7.64 21.34
C LYS A 75 -15.09 8.14 20.85
#